data_AF-A0A5B0LKX5-F1
#
_entry.id   AF-A0A5B0LKX5-F1
#
_cell.length_a   1.000
_cell.length_b   1.000
_cell.length_c   1.000
_cell.angle_alpha   90.00
_cell.angle_beta   90.00
_cell.angle_gamma   90.00
#
_symmetry.space_group_name_H-M   'P 1'
#
loop_
_entity.id
_entity.type
_entity.pdbx_description
1 polymer ?
#
loop_
_entity_poly.entity_id
_entity_poly.type
_entity_poly.pdbx_seq_one_letter_code
_entity_poly.pdbx_strand_id
1 'polypeptide(L)'
;MIKSLLPPPSLESILLKLDEVEKQLVESIPNKRMNREEYIWNRVRVPLNSYVNDCLSCLELAAQTIENRCGSRAEGKPELSVIYGAVSDQLSLLSHLSLSISKIESLLPSLSTQPSNQNDHQDLNWNVSYPFQSILIPSLFQNWKNFIESIHKLIFIDRMIISESLIRKWFSLLDGLSSPHPISTTTTTTSSSSSSSTNHQLDSHQSIFGTHPHPQNTDQHDNHTVQRLMIAVRDEALNRFGVLVGLKR
;
A
#
# COMPACT_ATOMS: atom_id res chain seq x y z
N MET A 1 -12.39 27.68 -15.97
CA MET A 1 -13.84 27.65 -15.67
C MET A 1 -14.56 26.63 -16.57
N ILE A 2 -14.06 25.37 -16.59
CA ILE A 2 -14.61 24.27 -17.43
C ILE A 2 -14.89 23.00 -16.57
N LYS A 3 -14.26 22.88 -15.39
CA LYS A 3 -14.41 21.72 -14.48
C LYS A 3 -15.84 21.48 -13.98
N SER A 4 -16.73 22.47 -14.05
CA SER A 4 -18.15 22.35 -13.67
C SER A 4 -19.08 21.90 -14.80
N LEU A 5 -18.57 21.76 -16.03
CA LEU A 5 -19.36 21.38 -17.21
C LEU A 5 -19.18 19.92 -17.62
N LEU A 6 -18.23 19.22 -17.01
CA LEU A 6 -17.98 17.80 -17.26
C LEU A 6 -18.57 16.98 -16.12
N PRO A 7 -19.24 15.84 -16.42
CA PRO A 7 -19.67 14.94 -15.37
C PRO A 7 -18.45 14.46 -14.57
N PRO A 8 -18.58 14.31 -13.24
CA PRO A 8 -17.50 13.73 -12.45
C PRO A 8 -17.16 12.33 -12.98
N PRO A 9 -15.87 11.98 -13.07
CA PRO A 9 -15.46 10.67 -13.56
C PRO A 9 -16.05 9.56 -12.66
N SER A 10 -16.47 8.45 -13.26
CA SER A 10 -16.95 7.29 -12.51
C SER A 10 -15.81 6.64 -11.73
N LEU A 11 -16.12 5.96 -10.63
CA LEU A 11 -15.13 5.21 -9.86
C LEU A 11 -14.40 4.20 -10.75
N GLU A 12 -15.12 3.46 -11.59
CA GLU A 12 -14.53 2.51 -12.53
C GLU A 12 -13.54 3.17 -13.49
N SER A 13 -13.86 4.35 -14.03
CA SER A 13 -12.93 5.09 -14.89
C SER A 13 -11.68 5.54 -14.14
N ILE A 14 -11.80 5.90 -12.86
CA ILE A 14 -10.66 6.27 -12.02
C ILE A 14 -9.77 5.05 -11.77
N LEU A 15 -10.36 3.91 -11.41
CA LEU A 15 -9.63 2.65 -11.16
C LEU A 15 -8.92 2.16 -12.42
N LEU A 16 -9.59 2.16 -13.58
CA LEU A 16 -8.98 1.79 -14.86
C LEU A 16 -7.80 2.70 -15.22
N LYS A 17 -7.93 4.01 -14.98
CA LYS A 17 -6.83 4.95 -15.19
C LYS A 17 -5.65 4.59 -14.29
N LEU A 18 -5.91 4.31 -13.01
CA LEU A 18 -4.87 3.95 -12.05
C LEU A 18 -4.15 2.66 -12.47
N ASP A 19 -4.90 1.64 -12.89
CA ASP A 19 -4.36 0.37 -13.36
C ASP A 19 -3.43 0.56 -14.57
N GLU A 20 -3.82 1.45 -15.49
CA GLU A 20 -3.00 1.76 -16.67
C GLU A 20 -1.69 2.46 -16.29
N VAL A 21 -1.71 3.47 -15.40
CA VAL A 21 -0.47 4.13 -14.98
C VAL A 21 0.40 3.26 -14.07
N GLU A 22 -0.21 2.40 -13.25
CA GLU A 22 0.51 1.36 -12.52
C GLU A 22 1.23 0.42 -13.49
N LYS A 23 0.53 -0.08 -14.51
CA LYS A 23 1.09 -0.98 -15.53
C LYS A 23 2.25 -0.33 -16.26
N GLN A 24 2.11 0.91 -16.71
CA GLN A 24 3.18 1.66 -17.39
C GLN A 24 4.42 1.81 -16.50
N LEU A 25 4.23 2.05 -15.20
CA LEU A 25 5.33 2.10 -14.24
C LEU A 25 5.98 0.72 -14.08
N VAL A 26 5.20 -0.34 -13.88
CA VAL A 26 5.72 -1.71 -13.73
C VAL A 26 6.51 -2.16 -14.95
N GLU A 27 6.01 -1.89 -16.17
CA GLU A 27 6.70 -2.20 -17.42
C GLU A 27 8.03 -1.43 -17.57
N SER A 28 8.14 -0.27 -16.90
CA SER A 28 9.36 0.54 -16.89
C SER A 28 10.41 0.05 -15.89
N ILE A 29 10.07 -0.87 -14.97
CA ILE A 29 10.99 -1.41 -13.94
C ILE A 29 11.83 -2.56 -14.54
N PRO A 30 13.15 -2.38 -14.74
CA PRO A 30 14.02 -3.46 -15.19
C PRO A 30 14.20 -4.54 -14.11
N ASN A 31 14.56 -5.76 -14.51
CA ASN A 31 14.78 -6.86 -13.57
C ASN A 31 15.86 -6.51 -12.52
N LYS A 32 15.46 -6.49 -11.24
CA LYS A 32 16.32 -6.19 -10.08
C LYS A 32 17.58 -7.04 -9.99
N ARG A 33 17.53 -8.32 -10.40
CA ARG A 33 18.68 -9.23 -10.31
C ARG A 33 19.78 -8.94 -11.33
N MET A 34 19.43 -8.25 -12.41
CA MET A 34 20.32 -8.05 -13.57
C MET A 34 20.81 -6.61 -13.70
N ASN A 35 20.22 -5.66 -12.97
CA ASN A 35 20.45 -4.24 -13.16
C ASN A 35 20.85 -3.57 -11.85
N ARG A 36 21.75 -2.58 -11.94
CA ARG A 36 22.11 -1.72 -10.80
C ARG A 36 20.93 -0.82 -10.42
N GLU A 37 20.79 -0.52 -9.13
CA GLU A 37 19.69 0.31 -8.60
C GLU A 37 19.62 1.69 -9.26
N GLU A 38 20.76 2.34 -9.49
CA GLU A 38 20.84 3.64 -10.17
C GLU A 38 20.20 3.62 -11.57
N TYR A 39 20.41 2.54 -12.33
CA TYR A 39 19.79 2.38 -13.64
C TYR A 39 18.29 2.18 -13.54
N ILE A 40 17.84 1.43 -12.53
CA ILE A 40 16.41 1.24 -12.23
C ILE A 40 15.77 2.59 -11.89
N TRP A 41 16.36 3.36 -10.96
CA TRP A 41 15.89 4.70 -10.57
C TRP A 41 15.85 5.67 -11.75
N ASN A 42 16.85 5.63 -12.63
CA ASN A 42 16.88 6.42 -13.86
C ASN A 42 15.71 6.10 -14.81
N ARG A 43 15.35 4.82 -14.95
CA ARG A 43 14.27 4.35 -15.81
C ARG A 43 12.89 4.69 -15.25
N VAL A 44 12.71 4.53 -13.95
CA VAL A 44 11.40 4.69 -13.32
C VAL A 44 11.09 6.14 -12.97
N ARG A 45 12.05 7.07 -13.03
CA ARG A 45 11.85 8.47 -12.59
C ARG A 45 10.60 9.13 -13.14
N VAL A 46 10.46 9.18 -14.46
CA VAL A 46 9.33 9.85 -15.13
C VAL A 46 8.01 9.10 -14.87
N PRO A 47 7.91 7.78 -15.11
CA PRO A 47 6.66 7.07 -14.87
C PRO A 47 6.27 7.02 -13.39
N LEU A 48 7.23 6.98 -12.45
CA LEU A 48 6.97 7.03 -11.02
C LEU A 48 6.39 8.38 -10.62
N ASN A 49 6.93 9.47 -11.14
CA ASN A 49 6.37 10.80 -10.88
C ASN A 49 4.96 10.93 -11.47
N SER A 50 4.70 10.41 -12.67
CA SER A 50 3.35 10.38 -13.24
C SER A 50 2.38 9.61 -12.34
N TYR A 51 2.77 8.40 -11.94
CA TYR A 51 2.01 7.55 -11.04
C TYR A 51 1.70 8.23 -9.70
N VAL A 52 2.69 8.87 -9.08
CA VAL A 52 2.51 9.62 -7.82
C VAL A 52 1.48 10.75 -8.00
N ASN A 53 1.58 11.54 -9.06
CA ASN A 53 0.64 12.64 -9.31
C ASN A 53 -0.78 12.14 -9.57
N ASP A 54 -0.94 11.04 -10.28
CA ASP A 54 -2.25 10.42 -10.51
C ASP A 54 -2.84 9.85 -9.22
N CYS A 55 -2.02 9.19 -8.39
CA CYS A 55 -2.46 8.72 -7.06
C CYS A 55 -2.89 9.89 -6.17
N LEU A 56 -2.10 10.98 -6.11
CA LEU A 56 -2.44 12.18 -5.34
C LEU A 56 -3.76 12.80 -5.82
N SER A 57 -3.98 12.85 -7.14
CA SER A 57 -5.25 13.33 -7.72
C SER A 57 -6.43 12.44 -7.31
N CYS A 58 -6.24 11.12 -7.29
CA CYS A 58 -7.27 10.18 -6.82
C CYS A 58 -7.55 10.33 -5.32
N LEU A 59 -6.51 10.56 -4.51
CA LEU A 59 -6.64 10.82 -3.07
C LEU A 59 -7.41 12.12 -2.80
N GLU A 60 -7.20 13.18 -3.58
CA GLU A 60 -7.98 14.42 -3.47
C GLU A 60 -9.47 14.17 -3.76
N LEU A 61 -9.79 13.37 -4.78
CA LEU A 61 -11.16 12.96 -5.08
C LEU A 61 -11.76 12.12 -3.94
N ALA A 62 -10.99 11.18 -3.38
CA ALA A 62 -11.41 10.34 -2.27
C ALA A 62 -11.78 11.19 -1.04
N ALA A 63 -10.92 12.15 -0.66
CA ALA A 63 -11.12 13.03 0.49
C ALA A 63 -12.46 13.77 0.46
N GLN A 64 -12.92 14.16 -0.74
CA GLN A 64 -14.14 14.94 -0.91
C GLN A 64 -15.38 14.07 -1.18
N THR A 65 -15.25 12.74 -1.30
CA THR A 65 -16.34 11.87 -1.78
C THR A 65 -17.53 11.84 -0.82
N ILE A 66 -17.30 11.57 0.48
CA ILE A 66 -18.37 11.59 1.49
C ILE A 66 -18.91 13.02 1.68
N GLU A 67 -18.04 14.02 1.77
CA GLU A 67 -18.47 15.40 2.01
C GLU A 67 -19.31 15.97 0.87
N ASN A 68 -18.93 15.74 -0.39
CA ASN A 68 -19.67 16.25 -1.55
C ASN A 68 -21.04 15.58 -1.72
N ARG A 69 -21.15 14.28 -1.39
CA ARG A 69 -22.39 13.52 -1.55
C ARG A 69 -23.33 13.63 -0.34
N CYS A 70 -22.78 13.82 0.85
CA CYS A 70 -23.54 13.90 2.10
C CYS A 70 -23.71 15.34 2.61
N GLY A 71 -22.92 16.30 2.11
CA GLY A 71 -22.87 17.68 2.58
C GLY A 71 -23.84 18.64 1.91
N SER A 72 -24.72 18.17 1.02
CA SER A 72 -25.75 19.02 0.40
C SER A 72 -26.75 19.50 1.45
N ARG A 73 -26.50 20.70 1.98
CA ARG A 73 -27.33 21.43 2.94
C ARG A 73 -28.58 22.07 2.31
N ALA A 74 -28.79 21.91 1.00
CA ALA A 74 -29.79 22.69 0.28
C ALA A 74 -31.21 22.10 0.36
N GLU A 75 -31.42 20.78 0.35
CA GLU A 75 -32.77 20.19 0.32
C GLU A 75 -32.74 18.74 0.85
N GLY A 76 -33.09 18.55 2.13
CA GLY A 76 -33.27 17.23 2.74
C GLY A 76 -32.00 16.55 3.26
N LYS A 77 -32.17 15.62 4.21
CA LYS A 77 -31.09 14.72 4.63
C LYS A 77 -30.75 13.81 3.45
N PRO A 78 -29.46 13.59 3.11
CA PRO A 78 -29.08 12.68 2.04
C PRO A 78 -29.65 11.29 2.31
N GLU A 79 -30.13 10.64 1.25
CA GLU A 79 -30.69 9.29 1.34
C GLU A 79 -29.61 8.30 1.84
N LEU A 80 -30.01 7.33 2.67
CA LEU A 80 -29.10 6.33 3.24
C LEU A 80 -28.29 5.59 2.16
N SER A 81 -28.93 5.32 1.01
CA SER A 81 -28.31 4.68 -0.17
C SER A 81 -27.16 5.50 -0.75
N VAL A 82 -27.29 6.83 -0.80
CA VAL A 82 -26.26 7.75 -1.28
C VAL A 82 -25.07 7.76 -0.34
N ILE A 83 -25.32 7.77 0.98
CA ILE A 83 -24.26 7.74 1.99
C ILE A 83 -23.50 6.42 1.92
N TYR A 84 -24.19 5.28 1.86
CA TYR A 84 -23.53 3.97 1.74
C TYR A 84 -22.75 3.85 0.43
N GLY A 85 -23.29 4.35 -0.68
CA GLY A 85 -22.58 4.41 -1.95
C GLY A 85 -21.29 5.22 -1.82
N ALA A 86 -21.35 6.42 -1.26
CA ALA A 86 -20.18 7.28 -1.06
C ALA A 86 -19.11 6.63 -0.18
N VAL A 87 -19.51 5.99 0.91
CA VAL A 87 -18.61 5.27 1.82
C VAL A 87 -17.97 4.07 1.12
N SER A 88 -18.77 3.28 0.40
CA SER A 88 -18.28 2.11 -0.33
C SER A 88 -17.31 2.51 -1.46
N ASP A 89 -17.63 3.58 -2.18
CA ASP A 89 -16.79 4.11 -3.26
C ASP A 89 -15.44 4.60 -2.70
N GLN A 90 -15.47 5.39 -1.63
CA GLN A 90 -14.24 5.90 -1.00
C GLN A 90 -13.39 4.76 -0.43
N LEU A 91 -14.00 3.79 0.25
CA LEU A 91 -13.28 2.62 0.76
C LEU A 91 -12.63 1.82 -0.37
N SER A 92 -13.37 1.59 -1.47
CA SER A 92 -12.88 0.83 -2.61
C SER A 92 -11.68 1.53 -3.25
N LEU A 93 -11.77 2.84 -3.45
CA LEU A 93 -10.68 3.65 -4.01
C LEU A 93 -9.43 3.64 -3.10
N LEU A 94 -9.60 3.85 -1.79
CA LEU A 94 -8.48 3.83 -0.85
C LEU A 94 -7.84 2.45 -0.75
N SER A 95 -8.64 1.38 -0.77
CA SER A 95 -8.12 0.02 -0.77
C SER A 95 -7.30 -0.28 -2.02
N HIS A 96 -7.80 0.12 -3.19
CA HIS A 96 -7.11 -0.07 -4.46
C HIS A 96 -5.81 0.72 -4.53
N LEU A 97 -5.81 1.98 -4.09
CA LEU A 97 -4.60 2.80 -3.95
C LEU A 97 -3.59 2.15 -3.00
N SER A 98 -4.02 1.68 -1.82
CA SER A 98 -3.13 1.00 -0.87
C SER A 98 -2.46 -0.25 -1.49
N LEU A 99 -3.21 -1.08 -2.22
CA LEU A 99 -2.66 -2.25 -2.91
C LEU A 99 -1.66 -1.86 -3.99
N SER A 100 -2.04 -0.91 -4.84
CA SER A 100 -1.22 -0.42 -5.94
C SER A 100 0.10 0.15 -5.42
N ILE A 101 0.05 1.03 -4.41
CA ILE A 101 1.24 1.67 -3.83
C ILE A 101 2.11 0.64 -3.13
N SER A 102 1.51 -0.33 -2.40
CA SER A 102 2.27 -1.41 -1.76
C SER A 102 2.99 -2.30 -2.79
N LYS A 103 2.32 -2.61 -3.91
CA LYS A 103 2.94 -3.37 -5.01
C LYS A 103 4.11 -2.62 -5.60
N ILE A 104 3.94 -1.34 -5.93
CA ILE A 104 5.04 -0.51 -6.46
C ILE A 104 6.19 -0.40 -5.45
N GLU A 105 5.88 -0.17 -4.17
CA GLU A 105 6.88 -0.11 -3.09
C GLU A 105 7.72 -1.40 -3.05
N SER A 106 7.10 -2.58 -3.17
CA SER A 106 7.81 -3.87 -3.21
C SER A 106 8.67 -4.07 -4.47
N LEU A 107 8.31 -3.44 -5.59
CA LEU A 107 8.99 -3.53 -6.88
C LEU A 107 10.10 -2.49 -7.06
N LEU A 108 10.14 -1.44 -6.26
CA LEU A 108 11.22 -0.46 -6.28
C LEU A 108 12.42 -0.96 -5.45
N PRO A 109 13.67 -0.56 -5.78
CA PRO A 109 14.83 -0.81 -4.93
C PRO A 109 14.60 -0.22 -3.52
N SER A 110 15.15 -0.85 -2.48
CA SER A 110 15.09 -0.29 -1.12
C SER A 110 15.93 0.97 -1.06
N LEU A 111 15.42 2.00 -0.37
CA LEU A 111 16.24 3.16 -0.04
C LEU A 111 17.19 2.74 1.08
N SER A 112 18.43 2.38 0.74
CA SER A 112 19.45 2.09 1.73
C SER A 112 19.71 3.34 2.57
N THR A 113 19.39 3.28 3.86
CA THR A 113 19.79 4.28 4.86
C THR A 113 21.14 3.88 5.47
N GLN A 114 22.15 4.76 5.25
CA GLN A 114 23.44 4.95 5.97
C GLN A 114 24.74 4.24 5.51
N PRO A 115 25.94 4.81 5.83
CA PRO A 115 26.29 6.24 5.98
C PRO A 115 27.61 6.65 5.26
N SER A 116 27.81 7.96 5.16
CA SER A 116 29.12 8.64 5.17
C SER A 116 30.19 8.10 4.22
N ASN A 117 30.08 8.43 2.94
CA ASN A 117 31.18 9.03 2.18
C ASN A 117 30.61 9.46 0.82
N GLN A 118 30.83 10.74 0.52
CA GLN A 118 30.77 11.40 -0.81
C GLN A 118 30.19 10.55 -1.94
N ASN A 119 29.09 11.02 -2.56
CA ASN A 119 28.93 11.05 -4.02
C ASN A 119 27.55 11.61 -4.41
N ASP A 120 27.53 12.50 -5.41
CA ASP A 120 26.36 13.15 -6.04
C ASP A 120 25.23 12.19 -6.50
N HIS A 121 25.45 10.87 -6.42
CA HIS A 121 24.53 9.81 -6.81
C HIS A 121 23.43 9.52 -5.77
N GLN A 122 23.65 9.77 -4.48
CA GLN A 122 22.61 9.63 -3.46
C GLN A 122 21.50 10.68 -3.62
N ASP A 123 21.87 11.90 -4.06
CA ASP A 123 20.91 12.99 -4.28
C ASP A 123 19.92 12.68 -5.40
N LEU A 124 20.36 11.98 -6.45
CA LEU A 124 19.48 11.56 -7.55
C LEU A 124 18.46 10.51 -7.09
N ASN A 125 18.89 9.47 -6.36
CA ASN A 125 17.98 8.42 -5.87
C ASN A 125 16.98 8.98 -4.85
N TRP A 126 17.44 9.87 -3.95
CA TRP A 126 16.56 10.56 -3.02
C TRP A 126 15.53 11.43 -3.76
N ASN A 127 15.94 12.26 -4.73
CA ASN A 127 15.01 13.13 -5.47
C ASN A 127 13.94 12.37 -6.26
N VAL A 128 14.25 11.17 -6.77
CA VAL A 128 13.27 10.33 -7.49
C VAL A 128 12.30 9.64 -6.53
N SER A 129 12.79 9.16 -5.39
CA SER A 129 11.97 8.46 -4.41
C SER A 129 11.22 9.37 -3.44
N TYR A 130 11.64 10.63 -3.34
CA TYR A 130 11.11 11.64 -2.41
C TYR A 130 9.61 11.88 -2.58
N PRO A 131 9.04 12.10 -3.79
CA PRO A 131 7.60 12.28 -3.93
C PRO A 131 6.80 11.04 -3.49
N PHE A 132 7.33 9.84 -3.71
CA PHE A 132 6.68 8.60 -3.34
C PHE A 132 6.66 8.42 -1.81
N GLN A 133 7.82 8.52 -1.15
CA GLN A 133 7.93 8.28 0.30
C GLN A 133 7.46 9.46 1.15
N SER A 134 7.79 10.70 0.75
CA SER A 134 7.56 11.89 1.58
C SER A 134 6.26 12.63 1.28
N ILE A 135 5.58 12.33 0.17
CA ILE A 135 4.32 13.00 -0.21
C ILE A 135 3.19 11.98 -0.33
N LEU A 136 3.35 10.95 -1.17
CA LEU A 136 2.26 10.01 -1.46
C LEU A 136 1.87 9.18 -0.24
N ILE A 137 2.83 8.55 0.45
CA ILE A 137 2.53 7.72 1.62
C ILE A 137 1.87 8.52 2.76
N PRO A 138 2.37 9.70 3.16
CA PRO A 138 1.66 10.56 4.12
C PRO A 138 0.26 10.96 3.66
N SER A 139 0.08 11.26 2.37
CA SER A 139 -1.23 11.62 1.81
C SER A 139 -2.22 10.45 1.86
N LEU A 140 -1.75 9.23 1.59
CA LEU A 140 -2.54 8.00 1.72
C LEU A 140 -2.99 7.80 3.17
N PHE A 141 -2.07 7.96 4.13
CA PHE A 141 -2.40 7.85 5.55
C PHE A 141 -3.43 8.88 5.99
N GLN A 142 -3.24 10.14 5.59
CA GLN A 142 -4.17 11.21 5.93
C GLN A 142 -5.58 10.93 5.40
N ASN A 143 -5.69 10.36 4.20
CA ASN A 143 -6.97 9.97 3.63
C ASN A 143 -7.65 8.83 4.37
N TRP A 144 -6.90 7.80 4.78
CA TRP A 144 -7.43 6.73 5.64
C TRP A 144 -7.90 7.25 6.99
N LYS A 145 -7.15 8.17 7.60
CA LYS A 145 -7.55 8.83 8.84
C LYS A 145 -8.84 9.63 8.66
N ASN A 146 -8.92 10.46 7.61
CA ASN A 146 -10.12 11.25 7.30
C ASN A 146 -11.34 10.35 7.03
N PHE A 147 -11.14 9.22 6.36
CA PHE A 147 -12.18 8.22 6.14
C PHE A 147 -12.70 7.67 7.48
N ILE A 148 -11.81 7.16 8.35
CA ILE A 148 -12.18 6.64 9.67
C ILE A 148 -12.93 7.69 10.50
N GLU A 149 -12.46 8.94 10.51
CA GLU A 149 -13.11 10.05 11.21
C GLU A 149 -14.50 10.37 10.64
N SER A 150 -14.64 10.34 9.31
CA SER A 150 -15.93 10.55 8.62
C SER A 150 -16.94 9.46 8.96
N ILE A 151 -16.51 8.19 8.97
CA ILE A 151 -17.36 7.06 9.40
C ILE A 151 -17.74 7.20 10.86
N HIS A 152 -16.79 7.56 11.73
CA HIS A 152 -17.07 7.77 13.14
C HIS A 152 -18.12 8.86 13.36
N LYS A 153 -18.03 9.98 12.62
CA LYS A 153 -19.03 11.04 12.64
C LYS A 153 -20.40 10.52 12.17
N LEU A 154 -20.47 9.81 11.05
CA LEU A 154 -21.73 9.28 10.52
C LEU A 154 -22.43 8.34 11.53
N ILE A 155 -21.68 7.41 12.14
CA ILE A 155 -22.26 6.42 13.07
C ILE A 155 -22.64 7.07 14.40
N PHE A 156 -21.71 7.79 15.04
CA PHE A 156 -21.87 8.20 16.43
C PHE A 156 -22.48 9.59 16.62
N ILE A 157 -22.20 10.51 15.69
CA ILE A 157 -22.72 11.89 15.74
C ILE A 157 -24.04 11.97 15.00
N ASP A 158 -24.07 11.53 13.74
CA ASP A 158 -25.27 11.58 12.89
C ASP A 158 -26.25 10.42 13.16
N ARG A 159 -25.89 9.51 14.07
CA ARG A 159 -26.69 8.35 14.52
C ARG A 159 -27.10 7.43 13.38
N MET A 160 -26.27 7.33 12.34
CA MET A 160 -26.52 6.44 11.22
C MET A 160 -26.33 4.98 11.63
N ILE A 161 -27.36 4.17 11.38
CA ILE A 161 -27.27 2.72 11.56
C ILE A 161 -26.50 2.17 10.37
N ILE A 162 -25.43 1.40 10.63
CA ILE A 162 -24.69 0.68 9.60
C ILE A 162 -24.88 -0.81 9.85
N SER A 163 -25.11 -1.57 8.77
CA SER A 163 -25.24 -3.02 8.91
C SER A 163 -23.93 -3.65 9.38
N GLU A 164 -24.03 -4.62 10.29
CA GLU A 164 -22.90 -5.39 10.78
C GLU A 164 -22.12 -6.04 9.61
N SER A 165 -22.84 -6.55 8.62
CA SER A 165 -22.26 -7.16 7.41
C SER A 165 -21.34 -6.23 6.63
N LEU A 166 -21.67 -4.93 6.57
CA LEU A 166 -20.87 -3.94 5.87
C LEU A 166 -19.57 -3.67 6.63
N ILE A 167 -19.66 -3.48 7.95
CA ILE A 167 -18.48 -3.27 8.80
C ILE A 167 -17.55 -4.50 8.76
N ARG A 168 -18.11 -5.73 8.77
CA ARG A 168 -17.33 -6.96 8.60
C ARG A 168 -16.62 -7.03 7.26
N LYS A 169 -17.29 -6.64 6.16
CA LYS A 169 -16.67 -6.57 4.84
C LYS A 169 -15.51 -5.58 4.82
N TRP A 170 -15.65 -4.44 5.49
CA TRP A 170 -14.56 -3.46 5.61
C TRP A 170 -13.37 -4.03 6.36
N PHE A 171 -13.61 -4.69 7.49
CA PHE A 171 -12.53 -5.34 8.25
C PHE A 171 -11.83 -6.44 7.43
N SER A 172 -12.58 -7.26 6.70
CA SER A 172 -11.99 -8.27 5.80
C SER A 172 -11.10 -7.64 4.72
N LEU A 173 -11.46 -6.46 4.20
CA LEU A 173 -10.61 -5.73 3.27
C LEU A 173 -9.35 -5.22 3.96
N LEU A 174 -9.47 -4.59 5.14
CA LEU A 174 -8.33 -4.09 5.92
C LEU A 174 -7.38 -5.21 6.36
N ASP A 175 -7.90 -6.38 6.72
CA ASP A 175 -7.12 -7.59 7.01
C ASP A 175 -6.30 -8.00 5.77
N GLY A 176 -6.93 -8.02 4.59
CA GLY A 176 -6.26 -8.31 3.32
C GLY A 176 -5.15 -7.31 2.98
N LEU A 177 -5.35 -6.02 3.28
CA LEU A 177 -4.37 -4.95 3.06
C LEU A 177 -3.20 -4.98 4.07
N SER A 178 -3.43 -5.55 5.25
CA SER A 178 -2.43 -5.63 6.33
C SER A 178 -1.57 -6.89 6.24
N SER A 179 -2.08 -7.92 5.56
CA SER A 179 -1.38 -9.18 5.36
C SER A 179 -0.19 -8.99 4.42
N PRO A 180 0.99 -9.55 4.72
CA PRO A 180 2.11 -9.55 3.78
C PRO A 180 1.68 -10.27 2.50
N HIS A 181 1.70 -9.55 1.38
CA HIS A 181 1.36 -10.14 0.11
C HIS A 181 2.40 -11.23 -0.20
N PRO A 182 2.01 -12.50 -0.42
CA PRO A 182 2.96 -13.49 -0.90
C PRO A 182 3.40 -13.02 -2.27
N ILE A 183 4.64 -12.54 -2.37
CA ILE A 183 5.31 -12.31 -3.64
C ILE A 183 5.15 -13.64 -4.38
N SER A 184 4.32 -13.66 -5.43
CA SER A 184 4.19 -14.82 -6.29
C SER A 184 5.50 -14.95 -7.05
N THR A 185 6.49 -15.57 -6.40
CA THR A 185 7.57 -16.22 -7.11
C THR A 185 6.94 -17.40 -7.83
N THR A 186 6.56 -17.19 -9.10
CA THR A 186 6.47 -18.28 -10.06
C THR A 186 7.86 -18.89 -10.22
N THR A 187 8.26 -19.70 -9.23
CA THR A 187 9.28 -20.72 -9.38
C THR A 187 8.55 -22.01 -9.65
N THR A 188 8.58 -22.40 -10.92
CA THR A 188 8.23 -23.70 -11.45
C THR A 188 8.61 -24.80 -10.47
N THR A 189 7.60 -25.46 -9.93
CA THR A 189 7.70 -26.65 -9.10
C THR A 189 8.26 -27.78 -9.95
N THR A 190 9.59 -27.90 -10.03
CA THR A 190 10.23 -29.17 -10.39
C THR A 190 10.46 -29.94 -9.10
N SER A 191 9.57 -30.90 -8.90
CA SER A 191 9.68 -32.00 -7.96
C SER A 191 11.01 -32.73 -8.11
N SER A 192 11.75 -32.88 -7.01
CA SER A 192 12.60 -34.05 -6.82
C SER A 192 12.65 -34.39 -5.34
N SER A 193 11.98 -35.51 -5.08
CA SER A 193 11.82 -36.27 -3.85
C SER A 193 13.13 -36.59 -3.14
N SER A 194 13.05 -36.53 -1.82
CA SER A 194 13.96 -37.08 -0.84
C SER A 194 13.95 -38.60 -0.85
N SER A 195 15.15 -39.20 -0.78
CA SER A 195 15.34 -40.56 -0.29
C SER A 195 16.67 -40.66 0.46
N SER A 196 16.54 -40.96 1.75
CA SER A 196 17.60 -41.23 2.72
C SER A 196 18.34 -42.54 2.42
N SER A 197 19.63 -42.64 2.76
CA SER A 197 20.23 -43.73 3.58
C SER A 197 21.76 -43.60 3.76
N THR A 198 22.15 -43.31 5.01
CA THR A 198 23.24 -43.84 5.85
C THR A 198 24.58 -44.38 5.31
N ASN A 199 25.65 -43.75 5.83
CA ASN A 199 26.78 -44.28 6.62
C ASN A 199 28.16 -44.66 6.03
N HIS A 200 29.19 -44.22 6.80
CA HIS A 200 30.60 -44.64 6.93
C HIS A 200 31.57 -44.25 5.79
N GLN A 201 32.82 -43.78 5.99
CA GLN A 201 33.73 -43.68 7.14
C GLN A 201 35.04 -42.95 6.72
N LEU A 202 35.65 -42.19 7.65
CA LEU A 202 37.05 -41.71 7.77
C LEU A 202 37.78 -41.09 6.55
N ASP A 203 38.25 -39.83 6.66
CA ASP A 203 39.59 -39.58 7.19
C ASP A 203 39.85 -38.09 7.54
N SER A 204 40.85 -37.92 8.38
CA SER A 204 41.21 -36.76 9.19
C SER A 204 41.84 -35.61 8.39
N HIS A 205 41.67 -34.36 8.83
CA HIS A 205 42.77 -33.41 9.09
C HIS A 205 42.25 -32.10 9.72
N GLN A 206 42.95 -31.67 10.76
CA GLN A 206 42.69 -30.55 11.66
C GLN A 206 42.72 -29.18 10.96
N SER A 207 41.83 -28.27 11.39
CA SER A 207 42.20 -26.88 11.67
C SER A 207 41.26 -26.31 12.73
N ILE A 208 41.85 -25.99 13.88
CA ILE A 208 41.24 -25.36 15.04
C ILE A 208 41.25 -23.86 14.79
N PHE A 209 40.12 -23.23 14.49
CA PHE A 209 39.88 -21.82 14.82
C PHE A 209 38.39 -21.58 15.09
N GLY A 210 38.13 -20.81 16.15
CA GLY A 210 36.89 -20.75 16.88
C GLY A 210 35.67 -20.25 16.11
N THR A 211 34.55 -20.85 16.47
CA THR A 211 33.19 -20.37 16.26
C THR A 211 33.00 -18.96 16.84
N HIS A 212 32.75 -17.99 15.97
CA HIS A 212 31.91 -16.84 16.30
C HIS A 212 30.85 -16.67 15.20
N PRO A 213 29.55 -16.74 15.52
CA PRO A 213 28.50 -16.41 14.58
C PRO A 213 28.52 -14.89 14.39
N HIS A 214 28.95 -14.42 13.23
CA HIS A 214 28.72 -13.02 12.87
C HIS A 214 27.22 -12.89 12.54
N PRO A 215 26.50 -11.95 13.16
CA PRO A 215 25.06 -11.86 13.07
C PRO A 215 24.66 -11.57 11.63
N GLN A 216 23.63 -12.27 11.14
CA GLN A 216 22.85 -11.79 10.01
C GLN A 216 22.45 -10.35 10.34
N ASN A 217 23.02 -9.42 9.60
CA ASN A 217 22.68 -8.02 9.69
C ASN A 217 21.24 -7.89 9.16
N THR A 218 20.26 -7.99 10.05
CA THR A 218 18.81 -7.91 9.78
C THR A 218 18.35 -6.47 9.53
N ASP A 219 19.22 -5.62 9.02
CA ASP A 219 18.84 -4.28 8.56
C ASP A 219 18.61 -4.28 7.05
N GLN A 220 17.97 -5.34 6.56
CA GLN A 220 17.27 -5.26 5.29
C GLN A 220 16.02 -4.42 5.57
N HIS A 221 16.14 -3.10 5.37
CA HIS A 221 14.99 -2.20 5.32
C HIS A 221 14.12 -2.61 4.13
N ASP A 222 13.31 -3.63 4.35
CA ASP A 222 12.34 -4.09 3.39
C ASP A 222 11.26 -3.01 3.27
N ASN A 223 11.01 -2.62 2.01
CA ASN A 223 10.01 -1.66 1.57
C ASN A 223 8.59 -2.14 1.99
N HIS A 224 8.24 -1.90 3.26
CA HIS A 224 6.97 -2.32 3.89
C HIS A 224 6.27 -1.15 4.60
N THR A 225 6.52 0.09 4.16
CA THR A 225 5.95 1.28 4.81
C THR A 225 4.43 1.28 4.68
N VAL A 226 3.91 0.97 3.50
CA VAL A 226 2.46 0.90 3.24
C VAL A 226 1.83 -0.24 4.05
N GLN A 227 2.51 -1.38 4.19
CA GLN A 227 2.00 -2.49 4.99
C GLN A 227 1.87 -2.10 6.47
N ARG A 228 2.91 -1.49 7.05
CA ARG A 228 2.88 -1.01 8.45
C ARG A 228 1.79 0.03 8.65
N LEU A 229 1.62 0.92 7.67
CA LEU A 229 0.53 1.88 7.61
C LEU A 229 -0.84 1.17 7.63
N MET A 230 -1.04 0.14 6.81
CA MET A 230 -2.32 -0.57 6.75
C MET A 230 -2.64 -1.31 8.06
N ILE A 231 -1.63 -1.86 8.74
CA ILE A 231 -1.79 -2.43 10.09
C ILE A 231 -2.29 -1.34 11.06
N ALA A 232 -1.68 -0.16 11.05
CA ALA A 232 -2.10 0.94 11.92
C ALA A 232 -3.54 1.42 11.62
N VAL A 233 -3.91 1.51 10.34
CA VAL A 233 -5.27 1.86 9.90
C VAL A 233 -6.27 0.81 10.38
N ARG A 234 -5.94 -0.47 10.24
CA ARG A 234 -6.76 -1.60 10.71
C ARG A 234 -6.95 -1.55 12.22
N ASP A 235 -5.88 -1.37 12.98
CA ASP A 235 -5.93 -1.35 14.45
C ASP A 235 -6.76 -0.17 14.96
N GLU A 236 -6.66 0.99 14.32
CA GLU A 236 -7.48 2.15 14.65
C GLU A 236 -8.96 1.94 14.28
N ALA A 237 -9.25 1.31 13.13
CA ALA A 237 -10.61 0.94 12.78
C ALA A 237 -11.20 -0.07 13.77
N LEU A 238 -10.42 -1.07 14.21
CA LEU A 238 -10.83 -2.05 15.22
C LEU A 238 -11.09 -1.38 16.57
N ASN A 239 -10.23 -0.45 16.97
CA ASN A 239 -10.39 0.34 18.19
C ASN A 239 -11.73 1.10 18.22
N ARG A 240 -12.12 1.71 17.09
CA ARG A 240 -13.33 2.53 17.02
C ARG A 240 -14.60 1.74 16.77
N PHE A 241 -14.54 0.70 15.94
CA PHE A 241 -15.71 0.02 15.40
C PHE A 241 -15.81 -1.46 15.76
N GLY A 242 -14.77 -2.07 16.34
CA GLY A 242 -14.74 -3.50 16.64
C GLY A 242 -15.88 -3.96 17.55
N VAL A 243 -16.29 -3.11 18.51
CA VAL A 243 -17.43 -3.38 19.40
C VAL A 243 -18.74 -3.53 18.61
N LEU A 244 -18.93 -2.80 17.50
CA LEU A 244 -20.14 -2.85 16.69
C LEU A 244 -20.34 -4.20 15.98
N VAL A 245 -19.27 -4.98 15.83
CA VAL A 245 -19.26 -6.27 15.14
C VAL A 245 -18.79 -7.42 16.05
N GLY A 246 -18.71 -7.18 17.36
CA GLY A 246 -18.24 -8.18 18.33
C GLY A 246 -16.80 -8.65 18.11
N LEU A 247 -15.97 -7.87 17.40
CA LEU A 247 -14.54 -8.13 17.25
C LEU A 247 -13.83 -7.55 18.48
N LYS A 248 -13.25 -8.42 19.31
CA LYS A 248 -12.37 -8.01 20.43
C LYS A 248 -10.92 -7.94 19.94
N ARG A 249 -10.15 -7.02 20.54
CA ARG A 249 -8.70 -6.93 20.39
C ARG A 249 -8.01 -8.23 20.79
#